data_AF-A0A2S5RH56-F1
#
_entry.id   AF-A0A2S5RH56-F1
#
_cell.length_a   1.000
_cell.length_b   1.000
_cell.length_c   1.000
_cell.angle_alpha   90.00
_cell.angle_beta   90.00
_cell.angle_gamma   90.00
#
_symmetry.space_group_name_H-M   'P 1'
#
loop_
_entity.id
_entity.type
_entity.pdbx_description
1 polymer ?
#
loop_
_entity_poly.entity_id
_entity_poly.type
_entity_poly.pdbx_seq_one_letter_code
_entity_poly.pdbx_strand_id
1 'polypeptide(L)'
;MSLFEKLNICFAALNFFVVLLTAIILPVIYKRNSSNSAMADDVKKNLLNSFDKYMDISQEVYNFEWYTAQINAIVIKYNLQGVYCMNCHKETNWTNYYKYFKSADKVIPELNNFSYEYKKFRANKLFNVLTCPICKKNPEKVKQF
;
A
#
# COMPACT_ATOMS: atom_id res chain seq x y z
N MET A 1 -10.16 -27.11 -50.74
CA MET A 1 -10.11 -26.00 -49.77
C MET A 1 -9.05 -25.01 -50.24
N SER A 2 -9.47 -23.82 -50.62
CA SER A 2 -8.59 -22.79 -51.17
C SER A 2 -7.68 -22.20 -50.07
N LEU A 3 -6.56 -21.60 -50.47
CA LEU A 3 -5.66 -20.90 -49.54
C LEU A 3 -6.40 -19.80 -48.76
N PHE A 4 -7.37 -19.16 -49.41
CA PHE A 4 -8.18 -18.09 -48.85
C PHE A 4 -9.13 -18.60 -47.74
N GLU A 5 -9.72 -19.77 -47.91
CA GLU A 5 -10.56 -20.41 -46.88
C GLU A 5 -9.74 -20.80 -45.64
N LYS A 6 -8.52 -21.32 -45.83
CA LYS A 6 -7.61 -21.65 -44.72
C LYS A 6 -7.23 -20.43 -43.89
N LEU A 7 -6.94 -19.30 -44.54
CA LEU A 7 -6.60 -18.05 -43.88
C LEU A 7 -7.79 -17.50 -43.08
N ASN A 8 -8.98 -17.49 -43.66
CA ASN A 8 -10.19 -17.01 -42.97
C ASN A 8 -10.52 -17.86 -41.73
N ILE A 9 -10.36 -19.18 -41.81
CA ILE A 9 -10.55 -20.08 -40.66
C ILE A 9 -9.52 -19.80 -39.57
N CYS A 10 -8.24 -19.60 -39.93
CA CYS A 10 -7.20 -19.23 -38.97
C CYS A 10 -7.49 -17.89 -38.28
N PHE A 11 -7.88 -16.86 -39.03
CA PHE A 11 -8.22 -15.56 -38.45
C PHE A 11 -9.47 -15.63 -37.57
N ALA A 12 -10.48 -16.39 -37.97
CA ALA A 12 -11.69 -16.61 -37.16
C ALA A 12 -11.36 -17.34 -35.84
N ALA A 13 -10.53 -18.39 -35.90
CA ALA A 13 -10.08 -19.10 -34.71
C ALA A 13 -9.27 -18.19 -33.78
N LEU A 14 -8.36 -17.38 -34.33
CA LEU A 14 -7.53 -16.46 -33.56
C LEU A 14 -8.38 -15.38 -32.88
N ASN A 15 -9.35 -14.81 -33.58
CA ASN A 15 -10.32 -13.87 -33.01
C ASN A 15 -11.18 -14.52 -31.92
N PHE A 16 -11.64 -15.75 -32.12
CA PHE A 16 -12.38 -16.50 -31.11
C PHE A 16 -11.54 -16.69 -29.83
N PHE A 17 -10.26 -17.08 -29.96
CA PHE A 17 -9.36 -17.20 -28.80
C PHE A 17 -9.09 -15.86 -28.11
N VAL A 18 -8.91 -14.77 -28.86
CA VAL A 18 -8.72 -13.42 -28.28
C VAL A 18 -9.95 -12.98 -27.50
N VAL A 19 -11.15 -13.17 -28.07
CA VAL A 19 -12.41 -12.81 -27.39
C VAL A 19 -12.60 -13.67 -26.14
N LEU A 20 -12.34 -14.98 -26.22
CA LEU A 20 -12.46 -15.89 -25.08
C LEU A 20 -11.47 -15.52 -23.96
N LEU A 21 -10.20 -15.29 -24.30
CA LEU A 21 -9.17 -14.88 -23.35
C LEU A 21 -9.53 -13.55 -22.70
N THR A 22 -10.00 -12.58 -23.50
CA THR A 22 -10.40 -11.28 -22.98
C THR A 22 -11.61 -11.40 -22.06
N ALA A 23 -12.62 -12.19 -22.43
CA ALA A 23 -13.80 -12.44 -21.60
C ALA A 23 -13.47 -13.08 -20.25
N ILE A 24 -12.38 -13.85 -20.14
CA ILE A 24 -11.93 -14.47 -18.89
C ILE A 24 -10.99 -13.53 -18.11
N ILE A 25 -10.05 -12.87 -18.79
CA ILE A 25 -9.02 -12.05 -18.16
C ILE A 25 -9.60 -10.73 -17.63
N LEU A 26 -10.49 -10.07 -18.37
CA LEU A 26 -11.05 -8.76 -17.99
C LEU A 26 -11.78 -8.80 -16.63
N PRO A 27 -12.70 -9.76 -16.39
CA PRO A 27 -13.38 -9.87 -15.10
C PRO A 27 -12.43 -10.14 -13.94
N VAL A 28 -11.39 -10.95 -14.16
CA VAL A 28 -10.37 -11.26 -13.14
C VAL A 28 -9.56 -10.01 -12.78
N ILE A 29 -9.11 -9.24 -13.77
CA ILE A 29 -8.39 -7.98 -13.54
C ILE A 29 -9.29 -6.95 -12.87
N TYR A 30 -10.55 -6.83 -13.31
CA TYR A 30 -11.52 -5.89 -12.72
C TYR A 30 -11.80 -6.22 -11.25
N LYS A 31 -12.13 -7.48 -10.94
CA LYS A 31 -12.39 -7.95 -9.58
C LYS A 31 -11.17 -7.73 -8.67
N ARG A 32 -9.97 -8.03 -9.18
CA ARG A 32 -8.71 -7.81 -8.44
C ARG A 32 -8.47 -6.33 -8.17
N ASN A 33 -8.64 -5.47 -9.16
CA ASN A 33 -8.44 -4.02 -9.00
C ASN A 33 -9.46 -3.41 -8.04
N SER A 34 -10.74 -3.78 -8.16
CA SER A 34 -11.79 -3.34 -7.23
C SER A 34 -11.49 -3.75 -5.80
N SER A 35 -11.10 -5.02 -5.58
CA SER A 35 -10.73 -5.52 -4.25
C SER A 35 -9.54 -4.77 -3.66
N ASN A 36 -8.53 -4.45 -4.47
CA ASN A 36 -7.35 -3.74 -4.01
C ASN A 36 -7.63 -2.26 -3.71
N SER A 37 -8.50 -1.62 -4.49
CA SER A 37 -8.96 -0.24 -4.22
C SER A 37 -9.73 -0.18 -2.90
N ALA A 38 -10.71 -1.08 -2.72
CA ALA A 38 -11.49 -1.16 -1.48
C ALA A 38 -10.60 -1.40 -0.26
N MET A 39 -9.61 -2.28 -0.39
CA MET A 39 -8.60 -2.50 0.66
C MET A 39 -7.80 -1.22 0.95
N ALA A 40 -7.37 -0.48 -0.07
CA ALA A 40 -6.59 0.74 0.12
C ALA A 40 -7.38 1.84 0.84
N ASP A 41 -8.65 1.99 0.50
CA ASP A 41 -9.54 2.97 1.14
C ASP A 41 -9.83 2.59 2.59
N ASP A 42 -10.06 1.30 2.88
CA ASP A 42 -10.25 0.80 4.24
C ASP A 42 -8.98 0.98 5.09
N VAL A 43 -7.80 0.71 4.53
CA VAL A 43 -6.52 1.00 5.20
C VAL A 43 -6.41 2.49 5.56
N LYS A 44 -6.62 3.39 4.60
CA LYS A 44 -6.56 4.84 4.83
C LYS A 44 -7.52 5.28 5.91
N LYS A 45 -8.77 4.79 5.87
CA LYS A 45 -9.79 5.09 6.87
C LYS A 45 -9.36 4.67 8.27
N ASN A 46 -8.79 3.48 8.42
CA ASN A 46 -8.34 2.99 9.73
C ASN A 46 -7.12 3.76 10.25
N LEU A 47 -6.22 4.20 9.38
CA LEU A 47 -5.09 5.06 9.78
C LEU A 47 -5.57 6.42 10.29
N LEU A 48 -6.45 7.08 9.53
CA LEU A 48 -7.02 8.38 9.91
C LEU A 48 -7.78 8.28 11.23
N ASN A 49 -8.66 7.29 11.38
CA ASN A 49 -9.40 7.07 12.64
C ASN A 49 -8.47 6.79 13.83
N SER A 50 -7.38 6.04 13.63
CA SER A 50 -6.40 5.79 14.68
C SER A 50 -5.67 7.08 15.08
N PHE A 51 -5.33 7.92 14.09
CA PHE A 51 -4.66 9.20 14.32
C PHE A 51 -5.60 10.20 15.00
N ASP A 52 -6.84 10.34 14.53
CA ASP A 52 -7.84 11.24 15.10
C ASP A 52 -8.12 10.90 16.58
N LYS A 53 -8.25 9.61 16.89
CA LYS A 53 -8.40 9.14 18.28
C LYS A 53 -7.17 9.44 19.12
N TYR A 54 -5.97 9.23 18.58
CA TYR A 54 -4.73 9.55 19.29
C TYR A 54 -4.57 11.05 19.55
N MET A 55 -5.02 11.90 18.63
CA MET A 55 -4.98 13.36 18.78
C MET A 55 -6.14 13.89 19.63
N ASP A 56 -7.13 13.07 19.96
CA ASP A 56 -8.22 13.43 20.86
C ASP A 56 -7.73 13.46 22.32
N ILE A 57 -7.34 14.66 22.75
CA ILE A 57 -6.81 14.94 24.09
C ILE A 57 -7.85 14.65 25.19
N SER A 58 -9.14 14.50 24.85
CA SER A 58 -10.20 14.25 25.83
C SER A 58 -10.22 12.81 26.37
N GLN A 59 -9.51 11.86 25.72
CA GLN A 59 -9.53 10.45 26.10
C GLN A 59 -8.13 9.96 26.50
N GLU A 60 -7.87 9.86 27.82
CA GLU A 60 -6.60 9.35 28.38
C GLU A 60 -6.22 7.93 27.88
N VAL A 61 -7.21 7.17 27.39
CA VAL A 61 -7.03 5.81 26.85
C VAL A 61 -6.25 5.81 25.54
N TYR A 62 -6.36 6.85 24.71
CA TYR A 62 -5.74 6.91 23.39
C TYR A 62 -4.33 7.49 23.44
N ASN A 63 -3.49 6.88 24.28
CA ASN A 63 -2.09 7.24 24.39
C ASN A 63 -1.26 6.70 23.20
N PHE A 64 0.02 7.03 23.19
CA PHE A 64 0.92 6.60 22.11
C PHE A 64 1.08 5.08 22.00
N GLU A 65 1.07 4.36 23.13
CA GLU A 65 1.16 2.90 23.10
C GLU A 65 -0.06 2.30 22.39
N TRP A 66 -1.25 2.80 22.71
CA TRP A 66 -2.47 2.45 22.01
C TRP A 66 -2.36 2.75 20.51
N TYR A 67 -1.90 3.94 20.13
CA TYR A 67 -1.73 4.31 18.71
C TYR A 67 -0.77 3.37 17.98
N THR A 68 0.39 3.07 18.56
CA THR A 68 1.36 2.13 17.96
C THR A 68 0.78 0.73 17.81
N ALA A 69 -0.02 0.28 18.77
CA ALA A 69 -0.71 -1.00 18.70
C ALA A 69 -1.74 -1.02 17.57
N GLN A 70 -2.49 0.07 17.36
CA GLN A 70 -3.43 0.19 16.24
C GLN A 70 -2.72 0.14 14.88
N ILE A 71 -1.61 0.86 14.72
CA ILE A 71 -0.85 0.79 13.46
C ILE A 71 -0.34 -0.64 13.21
N ASN A 72 0.17 -1.33 14.24
CA ASN A 72 0.60 -2.72 14.09
C ASN A 72 -0.58 -3.67 13.77
N ALA A 73 -1.76 -3.43 14.35
CA ALA A 73 -2.96 -4.20 14.06
C ALA A 73 -3.40 -4.04 12.59
N ILE A 74 -3.32 -2.81 12.05
CA ILE A 74 -3.55 -2.53 10.63
C ILE A 74 -2.55 -3.32 9.78
N VAL A 75 -1.26 -3.26 10.11
CA VAL A 75 -0.20 -4.00 9.40
C VAL A 75 -0.48 -5.50 9.30
N ILE A 76 -0.86 -6.12 10.41
CA ILE A 76 -1.19 -7.54 10.48
C ILE A 76 -2.48 -7.85 9.70
N LYS A 77 -3.56 -7.08 9.91
CA LYS A 77 -4.87 -7.29 9.28
C LYS A 77 -4.79 -7.34 7.76
N TYR A 78 -3.96 -6.47 7.16
CA TYR A 78 -3.87 -6.35 5.70
C TYR A 78 -2.63 -7.04 5.10
N ASN A 79 -1.85 -7.75 5.92
CA ASN A 79 -0.62 -8.43 5.54
C ASN A 79 0.35 -7.51 4.79
N LEU A 80 0.71 -6.40 5.44
CA LEU A 80 1.55 -5.35 4.88
C LEU A 80 3.01 -5.71 5.17
N GLN A 81 3.81 -5.87 4.10
CA GLN A 81 5.12 -6.50 4.21
C GLN A 81 6.22 -5.54 4.68
N GLY A 82 6.01 -4.24 4.52
CA GLY A 82 6.99 -3.24 4.86
C GLY A 82 6.52 -1.83 4.62
N VAL A 83 7.48 -0.92 4.69
CA VAL A 83 7.30 0.52 4.50
C VAL A 83 8.19 1.02 3.38
N TYR A 84 7.68 2.00 2.64
CA TYR A 84 8.33 2.76 1.62
C TYR A 84 8.42 4.21 2.09
N CYS A 85 9.64 4.73 2.20
CA CYS A 85 9.86 6.11 2.60
C CYS A 85 9.66 7.05 1.41
N MET A 86 8.77 8.03 1.53
CA MET A 86 8.48 9.04 0.51
C MET A 86 9.60 10.07 0.38
N ASN A 87 10.36 10.32 1.45
CA ASN A 87 11.46 11.28 1.44
C ASN A 87 12.75 10.70 0.82
N CYS A 88 13.20 9.53 1.27
CA CYS A 88 14.44 8.91 0.75
C CYS A 88 14.21 7.81 -0.29
N HIS A 89 12.95 7.51 -0.64
CA HIS A 89 12.55 6.49 -1.63
C HIS A 89 13.06 5.07 -1.36
N LYS A 90 13.41 4.75 -0.11
CA LYS A 90 13.91 3.42 0.30
C LYS A 90 12.82 2.59 0.97
N GLU A 91 12.92 1.29 0.78
CA GLU A 91 12.07 0.30 1.44
C GLU A 91 12.72 -0.20 2.73
N THR A 92 11.91 -0.52 3.73
CA THR A 92 12.35 -1.13 4.98
C THR A 92 11.28 -2.13 5.42
N ASN A 93 11.68 -3.25 6.01
CA ASN A 93 10.69 -4.19 6.55
C ASN A 93 9.89 -3.54 7.70
N TRP A 94 8.67 -4.01 7.92
CA TRP A 94 7.85 -3.48 9.00
C TRP A 94 8.53 -3.64 10.36
N THR A 95 9.15 -4.79 10.63
CA THR A 95 9.77 -5.08 11.93
C THR A 95 10.84 -4.06 12.33
N ASN A 96 11.74 -3.67 11.42
CA ASN A 96 12.77 -2.68 11.76
C ASN A 96 12.19 -1.27 11.84
N TYR A 97 11.23 -0.95 10.96
CA TYR A 97 10.55 0.34 11.02
C TYR A 97 9.74 0.49 12.31
N TYR A 98 9.04 -0.55 12.76
CA TYR A 98 8.23 -0.53 13.97
C TYR A 98 9.08 -0.31 15.22
N LYS A 99 10.27 -0.93 15.29
CA LYS A 99 11.25 -0.64 16.35
C LYS A 99 11.64 0.84 16.36
N TYR A 100 11.96 1.39 15.19
CA TYR A 100 12.25 2.82 15.05
C TYR A 100 11.06 3.70 15.46
N PHE A 101 9.86 3.37 15.00
CA PHE A 101 8.64 4.14 15.24
C PHE A 101 8.32 4.24 16.73
N LYS A 102 8.52 3.15 17.49
CA LYS A 102 8.37 3.17 18.95
C LYS A 102 9.37 4.09 19.66
N SER A 103 10.59 4.20 19.12
CA SER A 103 11.70 4.92 19.73
C SER A 103 11.92 6.33 19.18
N ALA A 104 11.19 6.73 18.14
CA ALA A 104 11.37 8.02 17.48
C ALA A 104 10.87 9.16 18.38
N ASP A 105 11.51 10.33 18.23
CA ASP A 105 10.97 11.56 18.81
C ASP A 105 9.61 11.83 18.17
N LYS A 106 8.67 12.33 18.96
CA LYS A 106 7.25 12.30 18.60
C LYS A 106 6.79 13.69 18.18
N VAL A 107 7.41 14.24 17.12
CA VAL A 107 6.90 15.48 16.52
C VAL A 107 5.64 15.12 15.72
N ILE A 108 4.60 15.94 15.76
CA ILE A 108 3.30 15.70 15.07
C ILE A 108 3.45 15.19 13.61
N PRO A 109 4.39 15.71 12.78
CA PRO A 109 4.63 15.19 11.42
C PRO A 109 5.08 13.72 11.38
N GLU A 110 5.81 13.26 12.41
CA GLU A 110 6.28 11.88 12.56
C GLU A 110 5.19 10.95 13.12
N LEU A 111 4.15 11.51 13.73
CA LEU A 111 2.96 10.78 14.21
C LEU A 111 1.92 10.61 13.09
N ASN A 112 1.81 11.59 12.19
CA ASN A 112 1.04 11.52 10.94
C ASN A 112 1.86 10.93 9.76
N ASN A 113 2.84 10.10 10.08
CA ASN A 113 3.84 9.62 9.13
C ASN A 113 3.32 8.48 8.25
N PHE A 114 2.06 8.07 8.34
CA PHE A 114 1.54 6.92 7.60
C PHE A 114 0.60 7.37 6.49
N SER A 115 0.86 6.89 5.29
CA SER A 115 -0.07 6.92 4.18
C SER A 115 -0.07 5.57 3.47
N TYR A 116 -1.13 5.29 2.71
CA TYR A 116 -1.20 4.06 1.94
C TYR A 116 -1.61 4.36 0.51
N GLU A 117 -0.82 3.87 -0.44
CA GLU A 117 -1.12 3.95 -1.86
C GLU A 117 -0.95 2.57 -2.49
N TYR A 118 -2.00 2.09 -3.15
CA TYR A 118 -1.91 0.85 -3.91
C TYR A 118 -1.19 1.09 -5.23
N LYS A 119 0.07 0.65 -5.35
CA LYS A 119 0.79 0.64 -6.63
C LYS A 119 0.62 -0.70 -7.33
N LYS A 120 -0.11 -0.68 -8.47
CA LYS A 120 -0.39 -1.86 -9.33
C LYS A 120 0.83 -2.71 -9.71
N PHE A 121 2.03 -2.11 -9.72
CA PHE A 121 3.24 -2.73 -10.24
C PHE A 121 4.14 -3.40 -9.19
N ARG A 122 3.89 -3.23 -7.89
CA ARG A 122 4.68 -3.90 -6.85
C ARG A 122 3.85 -4.99 -6.20
N ALA A 123 4.31 -6.24 -6.31
CA ALA A 123 3.71 -7.39 -5.64
C ALA A 123 3.69 -7.23 -4.10
N ASN A 124 4.59 -6.39 -3.58
CA ASN A 124 4.71 -6.13 -2.15
C ASN A 124 3.72 -5.05 -1.73
N LYS A 125 2.83 -5.41 -0.80
CA LYS A 125 1.92 -4.45 -0.16
C LYS A 125 2.73 -3.62 0.85
N LEU A 126 3.18 -2.44 0.43
CA LEU A 126 3.99 -1.54 1.25
C LEU A 126 3.14 -0.37 1.78
N PHE A 127 3.45 0.05 3.00
CA PHE A 127 2.97 1.30 3.57
C PHE A 127 3.85 2.45 3.14
N ASN A 128 3.29 3.62 2.88
CA ASN A 128 4.10 4.81 2.64
C ASN A 128 4.32 5.53 3.97
N VAL A 129 5.55 5.97 4.18
CA VAL A 129 5.91 6.81 5.31
C VAL A 129 6.67 8.04 4.84
N LEU A 130 6.43 9.21 5.42
CA LEU A 130 7.18 10.43 5.12
C LEU A 130 8.66 10.27 5.46
N THR A 131 8.98 9.80 6.67
CA THR A 131 10.36 9.61 7.17
C THR A 131 10.59 8.18 7.66
N CYS A 132 11.85 7.73 7.61
CA CYS A 132 12.24 6.38 8.00
C CYS A 132 13.58 6.40 8.77
N PRO A 133 13.99 5.30 9.42
CA PRO A 133 15.26 5.28 10.19
C PRO A 133 16.49 5.61 9.35
N ILE A 134 16.45 5.37 8.04
CA ILE A 134 17.55 5.71 7.13
C ILE A 134 17.64 7.24 6.92
N CYS A 135 16.51 7.94 6.93
CA CYS A 135 16.46 9.40 6.88
C CYS A 135 17.08 10.01 8.13
N LYS A 136 16.73 9.50 9.33
CA LYS A 136 17.31 9.98 10.59
C LYS A 136 18.83 9.78 10.66
N LYS A 137 19.34 8.69 10.06
CA LYS A 137 20.79 8.42 9.96
C LYS A 137 21.52 9.26 8.92
N ASN A 138 20.81 9.86 7.96
CA ASN A 138 21.42 10.65 6.87
C ASN A 138 20.61 11.93 6.66
N PRO A 139 20.62 12.88 7.62
CA PRO A 139 19.81 14.09 7.55
C PRO A 139 20.10 14.94 6.31
N GLU A 140 21.33 14.90 5.79
CA GLU A 140 21.76 15.61 4.57
C GLU A 140 21.02 15.17 3.29
N LYS A 141 20.40 13.98 3.30
CA LYS A 141 19.66 13.42 2.16
C LYS A 141 18.15 13.62 2.27
N VAL A 142 17.69 14.32 3.31
CA VAL A 142 16.28 14.60 3.57
C VAL A 142 15.92 15.91 2.89
N LYS A 143 14.93 15.89 2.00
CA LYS A 143 14.30 17.13 1.55
C LYS A 143 13.51 17.68 2.75
N GLN A 144 13.91 18.85 3.23
CA GLN A 144 13.09 19.59 4.20
C GLN A 144 11.76 19.94 3.51
N PHE A 145 10.66 19.52 4.12
CA PHE A 145 9.30 19.87 3.71
C PHE A 145 8.83 21.08 4.50
#